data_AF-A0A1V3IZI5-F1
#
_entry.id   AF-A0A1V3IZI5-F1
#
_cell.length_a   1.000
_cell.length_b   1.000
_cell.length_c   1.000
_cell.angle_alpha   90.00
_cell.angle_beta   90.00
_cell.angle_gamma   90.00
#
_symmetry.space_group_name_H-M   'P 1'
#
loop_
_entity.id
_entity.type
_entity.pdbx_description
1 polymer ?
#
loop_
_entity_poly.entity_id
_entity_poly.type
_entity_poly.pdbx_seq_one_letter_code
_entity_poly.pdbx_strand_id
1 'polypeptide(L)'
;MAVSKTAKKRDVSITRSSAAEYLTFVAANKEGGVQAVYADENVWLTQKMMAALYDVDVRTVNYHLGKIFSDNELQTDSVIRNFRITAADGKNYHTKHYNLSAIIAVGYKVNSERAVQFRKWATEIVESFTIKAYVMDDERLKNGGSVFTREYFEEQLQRVREIRLSERKFYQKITDIYATAVDYDVTAQATKRFFATVQNKLHWAIHGQTAAEVIYHRADAEKPHMGLQSWKDAPHGKVQKFDVAVAKNYLDENEMAQLSRLVSAYLDIAEDMAMRHIPMTMQDWEVRLNRFIEATDREVLQDAGKVTAEIAKAHAESEFEKYRIVQDRLFESDFDRLLKQTDKENGS
;
A
#
# COMPACT_ATOMS: atom_id res chain seq x y z
N MET A 1 -37.43 38.28 -39.45
CA MET A 1 -36.67 38.27 -38.18
C MET A 1 -36.74 36.88 -37.57
N ALA A 2 -35.72 36.06 -37.79
CA ALA A 2 -35.63 34.71 -37.23
C ALA A 2 -34.92 34.79 -35.88
N VAL A 3 -35.63 34.47 -34.80
CA VAL A 3 -35.07 34.41 -33.45
C VAL A 3 -34.47 33.02 -33.23
N SER A 4 -33.15 32.95 -33.08
CA SER A 4 -32.42 31.72 -32.81
C SER A 4 -32.77 31.17 -31.42
N LYS A 5 -33.28 29.94 -31.35
CA LYS A 5 -33.30 29.15 -30.11
C LYS A 5 -31.89 28.64 -29.82
N THR A 6 -31.17 29.32 -28.94
CA THR A 6 -29.97 28.78 -28.29
C THR A 6 -30.39 27.70 -27.29
N ALA A 7 -30.08 26.45 -27.60
CA ALA A 7 -30.25 25.32 -26.69
C ALA A 7 -29.34 25.50 -25.46
N LYS A 8 -29.94 25.52 -24.28
CA LYS A 8 -29.27 25.60 -22.99
C LYS A 8 -28.49 24.29 -22.77
N LYS A 9 -27.15 24.34 -22.85
CA LYS A 9 -26.25 23.24 -22.46
C LYS A 9 -26.56 22.87 -21.01
N ARG A 10 -27.07 21.66 -20.77
CA ARG A 10 -27.15 21.08 -19.43
C ARG A 10 -25.73 20.64 -19.06
N ASP A 11 -25.10 21.36 -18.14
CA ASP A 11 -23.95 20.82 -17.40
C ASP A 11 -24.47 19.68 -16.53
N VAL A 12 -24.31 18.44 -17.02
CA VAL A 12 -24.55 17.24 -16.23
C VAL A 12 -23.33 17.09 -15.32
N SER A 13 -23.52 17.26 -14.01
CA SER A 13 -22.42 17.11 -13.05
C SER A 13 -21.86 15.69 -13.16
N ILE A 14 -20.54 15.60 -13.38
CA ILE A 14 -19.79 14.37 -13.64
C ILE A 14 -19.73 13.45 -12.39
N THR A 15 -20.38 13.83 -11.29
CA THR A 15 -20.11 13.38 -9.91
C THR A 15 -21.11 12.37 -9.32
N ARG A 16 -21.98 11.71 -10.09
CA ARG A 16 -23.03 10.84 -9.51
C ARG A 16 -22.92 9.34 -9.78
N SER A 17 -21.99 8.89 -10.62
CA SER A 17 -21.80 7.45 -10.87
C SER A 17 -20.59 6.92 -10.11
N SER A 18 -20.78 5.84 -9.36
CA SER A 18 -19.73 5.14 -8.61
C SER A 18 -18.54 4.72 -9.46
N ALA A 19 -18.84 4.20 -10.65
CA ALA A 19 -17.85 3.86 -11.63
C ALA A 19 -17.18 5.12 -12.18
N ALA A 20 -17.92 6.17 -12.55
CA ALA A 20 -17.32 7.40 -13.07
C ALA A 20 -16.43 8.11 -12.04
N GLU A 21 -16.81 8.12 -10.76
CA GLU A 21 -16.03 8.73 -9.67
C GLU A 21 -14.72 7.96 -9.43
N TYR A 22 -14.81 6.63 -9.26
CA TYR A 22 -13.62 5.78 -9.11
C TYR A 22 -12.72 5.85 -10.35
N LEU A 23 -13.29 5.86 -11.55
CA LEU A 23 -12.53 5.87 -12.80
C LEU A 23 -11.92 7.22 -13.13
N THR A 24 -12.62 8.32 -12.82
CA THR A 24 -12.06 9.67 -12.91
C THR A 24 -10.85 9.79 -11.98
N PHE A 25 -10.92 9.19 -10.79
CA PHE A 25 -9.81 9.13 -9.86
C PHE A 25 -8.63 8.27 -10.39
N VAL A 26 -8.89 7.02 -10.82
CA VAL A 26 -7.85 6.15 -11.38
C VAL A 26 -7.16 6.77 -12.59
N ALA A 27 -7.91 7.55 -13.39
CA ALA A 27 -7.37 8.32 -14.50
C ALA A 27 -6.59 9.56 -14.05
N ALA A 28 -7.00 10.24 -12.97
CA ALA A 28 -6.30 11.43 -12.45
C ALA A 28 -4.91 11.10 -11.84
N ASN A 29 -4.72 9.90 -11.30
CA ASN A 29 -3.43 9.45 -10.74
C ASN A 29 -2.39 9.04 -11.81
N LYS A 30 -2.78 8.90 -13.09
CA LYS A 30 -1.85 8.61 -14.20
C LYS A 30 -1.77 9.83 -15.11
N GLU A 31 -0.58 10.42 -15.27
CA GLU A 31 -0.34 11.55 -16.16
C GLU A 31 -0.82 11.22 -17.59
N GLY A 32 -1.97 11.77 -17.97
CA GLY A 32 -2.53 11.59 -19.31
C GLY A 32 -3.96 12.07 -19.39
N GLY A 33 -4.18 13.20 -20.08
CA GLY A 33 -5.49 13.82 -20.29
C GLY A 33 -6.46 12.97 -21.12
N VAL A 34 -6.96 11.87 -20.56
CA VAL A 34 -7.97 10.99 -21.14
C VAL A 34 -9.08 10.79 -20.11
N GLN A 35 -10.28 11.28 -20.42
CA GLN A 35 -11.39 11.39 -19.47
C GLN A 35 -12.31 10.17 -19.55
N ALA A 36 -12.75 9.67 -18.39
CA ALA A 36 -13.94 8.82 -18.32
C ALA A 36 -15.12 9.68 -18.77
N VAL A 37 -15.94 9.16 -19.70
CA VAL A 37 -17.11 9.91 -20.17
C VAL A 37 -18.35 9.32 -19.51
N TYR A 38 -19.11 10.15 -18.80
CA TYR A 38 -20.45 9.81 -18.38
C TYR A 38 -21.44 10.39 -19.39
N ALA A 39 -22.15 9.51 -20.10
CA ALA A 39 -23.12 9.90 -21.11
C ALA A 39 -24.22 8.85 -21.19
N ASP A 40 -25.46 9.33 -21.34
CA ASP A 40 -26.66 8.49 -21.47
C ASP A 40 -26.79 7.47 -20.33
N GLU A 41 -26.59 7.95 -19.10
CA GLU A 41 -26.65 7.15 -17.85
C GLU A 41 -25.66 5.97 -17.82
N ASN A 42 -24.60 6.03 -18.62
CA ASN A 42 -23.61 4.98 -18.75
C ASN A 42 -22.19 5.56 -18.64
N VAL A 43 -21.25 4.69 -18.26
CA VAL A 43 -19.83 5.02 -18.16
C VAL A 43 -19.12 4.48 -19.39
N TRP A 44 -18.31 5.33 -20.02
CA TRP A 44 -17.61 5.03 -21.25
C TRP A 44 -16.11 5.19 -21.06
N LEU A 45 -15.35 4.13 -21.35
CA LEU A 45 -13.90 4.09 -21.23
C LEU A 45 -13.21 3.74 -22.54
N THR A 46 -12.04 4.31 -22.76
CA THR A 46 -11.15 3.84 -23.82
C THR A 46 -10.46 2.54 -23.41
N GLN A 47 -9.90 1.79 -24.38
CA GLN A 47 -9.07 0.61 -24.10
C GLN A 47 -7.89 0.94 -23.18
N LYS A 48 -7.27 2.12 -23.37
CA LYS A 48 -6.18 2.61 -22.52
C LYS A 48 -6.64 2.82 -21.07
N MET A 49 -7.85 3.32 -20.87
CA MET A 49 -8.41 3.50 -19.53
C MET A 49 -8.82 2.18 -18.89
N MET A 50 -9.40 1.25 -19.64
CA MET A 50 -9.67 -0.11 -19.14
C MET A 50 -8.38 -0.83 -18.73
N ALA A 51 -7.31 -0.65 -19.51
CA ALA A 51 -5.98 -1.15 -19.19
C ALA A 51 -5.44 -0.55 -17.89
N ALA A 52 -5.60 0.76 -17.70
CA ALA A 52 -5.24 1.42 -16.45
C ALA A 52 -6.10 0.98 -15.24
N LEU A 53 -7.41 0.79 -15.44
CA LEU A 53 -8.37 0.34 -14.44
C LEU A 53 -8.04 -1.05 -13.92
N TYR A 54 -7.75 -1.98 -14.82
CA TYR A 54 -7.45 -3.36 -14.45
C TYR A 54 -5.96 -3.63 -14.27
N ASP A 55 -5.11 -2.62 -14.42
CA ASP A 55 -3.65 -2.73 -14.37
C ASP A 55 -3.11 -3.86 -15.27
N VAL A 56 -3.46 -3.78 -16.55
CA VAL A 56 -3.02 -4.70 -17.59
C VAL A 56 -2.55 -3.92 -18.82
N ASP A 57 -1.84 -4.58 -19.72
CA ASP A 57 -1.49 -3.97 -21.01
C ASP A 57 -2.73 -3.75 -21.90
N VAL A 58 -2.70 -2.70 -22.72
CA VAL A 58 -3.77 -2.38 -23.68
C VAL A 58 -4.01 -3.54 -24.65
N ARG A 59 -2.98 -4.29 -25.03
CA ARG A 59 -3.09 -5.49 -25.87
C ARG A 59 -3.94 -6.57 -25.22
N THR A 60 -3.84 -6.74 -23.89
CA THR A 60 -4.66 -7.69 -23.13
C THR A 60 -6.13 -7.30 -23.19
N VAL A 61 -6.43 -6.01 -23.02
CA VAL A 61 -7.81 -5.49 -23.18
C VAL A 61 -8.32 -5.73 -24.60
N ASN A 62 -7.51 -5.46 -25.62
CA ASN A 62 -7.87 -5.67 -27.02
C ASN A 62 -8.16 -7.14 -27.32
N TYR A 63 -7.34 -8.04 -26.80
CA TYR A 63 -7.54 -9.48 -26.93
C TYR A 63 -8.88 -9.92 -26.32
N HIS A 64 -9.19 -9.49 -25.09
CA HIS A 64 -10.43 -9.88 -24.43
C HIS A 64 -11.66 -9.27 -25.09
N LEU A 65 -11.62 -8.02 -25.54
CA LEU A 65 -12.70 -7.42 -26.33
C LEU A 65 -12.97 -8.22 -27.60
N GLY A 66 -11.91 -8.62 -28.31
CA GLY A 66 -12.03 -9.48 -29.50
C GLY A 66 -12.73 -10.81 -29.19
N LYS A 67 -12.37 -11.45 -28.08
CA LYS A 67 -13.02 -12.68 -27.61
C LYS A 67 -14.48 -12.49 -27.22
N ILE A 68 -14.80 -11.44 -26.47
CA ILE A 68 -16.18 -11.10 -26.07
C ILE A 68 -17.09 -10.98 -27.30
N PHE A 69 -16.60 -10.34 -28.37
CA PHE A 69 -17.37 -10.19 -29.60
C PHE A 69 -17.42 -11.49 -30.42
N SER A 70 -16.33 -12.26 -30.50
CA SER A 70 -16.33 -13.54 -31.24
C SER A 70 -17.25 -14.57 -30.59
N ASP A 71 -17.34 -14.54 -29.26
CA ASP A 71 -18.13 -15.48 -28.48
C ASP A 71 -19.61 -15.03 -28.40
N ASN A 72 -19.97 -13.93 -29.05
CA ASN A 72 -21.30 -13.30 -29.05
C ASN A 72 -21.83 -12.94 -27.64
N GLU A 73 -20.93 -12.71 -26.67
CA GLU A 73 -21.32 -12.27 -25.33
C GLU A 73 -21.89 -10.84 -25.35
N LEU A 74 -21.35 -9.98 -26.22
CA LEU A 74 -21.84 -8.63 -26.45
C LEU A 74 -21.91 -8.30 -27.94
N GLN A 75 -22.90 -7.52 -28.33
CA GLN A 75 -23.03 -6.99 -29.69
C GLN A 75 -22.16 -5.73 -29.84
N THR A 76 -21.32 -5.70 -30.88
CA THR A 76 -20.30 -4.64 -31.04
C THR A 76 -20.92 -3.24 -31.12
N ASP A 77 -21.99 -3.08 -31.90
CA ASP A 77 -22.63 -1.78 -32.16
C ASP A 77 -23.42 -1.24 -30.96
N SER A 78 -23.74 -2.07 -29.96
CA SER A 78 -24.47 -1.65 -28.76
C SER A 78 -23.55 -1.17 -27.63
N VAL A 79 -22.26 -1.51 -27.69
CA VAL A 79 -21.31 -1.24 -26.60
C VAL A 79 -20.15 -0.32 -26.99
N ILE A 80 -20.03 0.05 -28.27
CA ILE A 80 -18.96 0.94 -28.76
C ILE A 80 -19.54 2.28 -29.23
N ARG A 81 -18.90 3.37 -28.81
CA ARG A 81 -19.19 4.72 -29.32
C ARG A 81 -17.90 5.50 -29.57
N ASN A 82 -17.89 6.28 -30.65
CA ASN A 82 -16.81 7.21 -30.92
C ASN A 82 -17.11 8.56 -30.26
N PHE A 83 -16.26 8.98 -29.34
CA PHE A 83 -16.28 10.33 -28.80
C PHE A 83 -15.19 11.17 -29.47
N ARG A 84 -15.51 12.45 -29.72
CA ARG A 84 -14.54 13.42 -30.22
C ARG A 84 -13.71 13.91 -29.04
N ILE A 85 -12.41 13.65 -29.07
CA ILE A 85 -11.50 14.14 -28.03
C ILE A 85 -10.50 15.09 -28.68
N THR A 86 -10.31 16.25 -28.06
CA THR A 86 -9.22 17.17 -28.37
C THR A 86 -7.98 16.69 -27.64
N ALA A 87 -6.95 16.27 -28.38
CA ALA A 87 -5.68 15.90 -27.79
C ALA A 87 -4.84 17.14 -27.43
N ALA A 88 -3.78 16.93 -26.64
CA ALA A 88 -2.86 18.00 -26.20
C ALA A 88 -2.16 18.73 -27.36
N ASP A 89 -2.12 18.13 -28.56
CA ASP A 89 -1.62 18.71 -29.81
C ASP A 89 -2.66 19.58 -30.56
N GLY A 90 -3.84 19.79 -29.97
CA GLY A 90 -4.95 20.53 -30.56
C GLY A 90 -5.70 19.78 -31.66
N LYS A 91 -5.33 18.53 -31.97
CA LYS A 91 -6.00 17.73 -33.01
C LYS A 91 -7.17 16.95 -32.44
N ASN A 92 -8.19 16.78 -33.28
CA ASN A 92 -9.37 15.99 -32.95
C ASN A 92 -9.16 14.53 -33.40
N TYR A 93 -9.19 13.61 -32.45
CA TYR A 93 -9.17 12.18 -32.73
C TYR A 93 -10.54 11.56 -32.42
N HIS A 94 -10.98 10.64 -33.28
CA HIS A 94 -12.12 9.78 -33.00
C HIS A 94 -11.60 8.54 -32.25
N THR A 95 -11.86 8.48 -30.96
CA THR A 95 -11.43 7.35 -30.13
C THR A 95 -12.64 6.49 -29.76
N LYS A 96 -12.50 5.18 -29.94
CA LYS A 96 -13.51 4.20 -29.51
C LYS A 96 -13.58 4.16 -28.00
N HIS A 97 -14.79 4.29 -27.46
CA HIS A 97 -15.10 4.07 -26.06
C HIS A 97 -16.07 2.91 -25.93
N TYR A 98 -15.95 2.23 -24.80
CA TYR A 98 -16.65 1.01 -24.45
C TYR A 98 -17.50 1.29 -23.22
N ASN A 99 -18.77 0.92 -23.28
CA ASN A 99 -19.71 1.17 -22.19
C ASN A 99 -19.49 0.24 -20.98
N LEU A 100 -20.27 0.43 -19.91
CA LEU A 100 -20.17 -0.36 -18.68
C LEU A 100 -20.26 -1.87 -18.91
N SER A 101 -21.12 -2.35 -19.81
CA SER A 101 -21.24 -3.78 -20.11
C SER A 101 -19.93 -4.37 -20.65
N ALA A 102 -19.28 -3.67 -21.58
CA ALA A 102 -17.98 -4.09 -22.11
C ALA A 102 -16.87 -3.99 -21.04
N ILE A 103 -16.89 -2.96 -20.20
CA ILE A 103 -15.94 -2.79 -19.09
C ILE A 103 -16.05 -3.97 -18.12
N ILE A 104 -17.27 -4.31 -17.69
CA ILE A 104 -17.55 -5.44 -16.79
C ILE A 104 -17.08 -6.75 -17.42
N ALA A 105 -17.44 -7.01 -18.69
CA ALA A 105 -17.07 -8.24 -19.39
C ALA A 105 -15.54 -8.42 -19.48
N VAL A 106 -14.79 -7.34 -19.77
CA VAL A 106 -13.33 -7.36 -19.73
C VAL A 106 -12.83 -7.68 -18.32
N GLY A 107 -13.37 -7.03 -17.28
CA GLY A 107 -13.02 -7.26 -15.87
C GLY A 107 -13.15 -8.71 -15.41
N TYR A 108 -14.11 -9.45 -15.96
CA TYR A 108 -14.27 -10.88 -15.70
C TYR A 108 -13.25 -11.77 -16.43
N LYS A 109 -12.70 -11.32 -17.56
CA LYS A 109 -11.75 -12.11 -18.38
C LYS A 109 -10.28 -11.79 -18.10
N VAL A 110 -9.97 -10.59 -17.59
CA VAL A 110 -8.59 -10.21 -17.25
C VAL A 110 -8.09 -10.86 -15.96
N ASN A 111 -6.81 -11.23 -15.95
CA ASN A 111 -6.14 -11.81 -14.79
C ASN A 111 -5.17 -10.79 -14.16
N SER A 112 -5.66 -10.01 -13.20
CA SER A 112 -4.86 -9.05 -12.43
C SER A 112 -5.40 -8.92 -11.00
N GLU A 113 -4.60 -8.37 -10.08
CA GLU A 113 -5.02 -8.13 -8.70
C GLU A 113 -6.23 -7.19 -8.63
N ARG A 114 -6.27 -6.15 -9.47
CA ARG A 114 -7.41 -5.23 -9.59
C ARG A 114 -8.66 -5.90 -10.16
N ALA A 115 -8.49 -6.80 -11.12
CA ALA A 115 -9.60 -7.58 -11.65
C ALA A 115 -10.16 -8.57 -10.61
N VAL A 116 -9.30 -9.15 -9.76
CA VAL A 116 -9.74 -9.98 -8.62
C VAL A 116 -10.58 -9.15 -7.65
N GLN A 117 -10.13 -7.94 -7.27
CA GLN A 117 -10.91 -7.06 -6.38
C GLN A 117 -12.25 -6.65 -7.01
N PHE A 118 -12.24 -6.30 -8.30
CA PHE A 118 -13.45 -6.02 -9.04
C PHE A 118 -14.44 -7.21 -9.01
N ARG A 119 -13.95 -8.44 -9.21
CA ARG A 119 -14.81 -9.63 -9.15
C ARG A 119 -15.35 -9.91 -7.76
N LYS A 120 -14.54 -9.73 -6.70
CA LYS A 120 -15.02 -9.84 -5.31
C LYS A 120 -16.18 -8.87 -5.05
N TRP A 121 -15.98 -7.60 -5.37
CA TRP A 121 -17.01 -6.57 -5.27
C TRP A 121 -18.26 -6.90 -6.09
N ALA A 122 -18.09 -7.33 -7.34
CA ALA A 122 -19.22 -7.69 -8.19
C ALA A 122 -19.98 -8.91 -7.65
N THR A 123 -19.29 -9.90 -7.08
CA THR A 123 -19.90 -11.04 -6.42
C THR A 123 -20.71 -10.61 -5.20
N GLU A 124 -20.20 -9.71 -4.35
CA GLU A 124 -20.96 -9.17 -3.21
C GLU A 124 -22.25 -8.48 -3.63
N ILE A 125 -22.23 -7.72 -4.74
CA ILE A 125 -23.42 -7.10 -5.32
C ILE A 125 -24.41 -8.17 -5.78
N VAL A 126 -23.94 -9.17 -6.54
CA VAL A 126 -24.80 -10.24 -7.06
C VAL A 126 -25.41 -11.04 -5.91
N GLU A 127 -24.64 -11.38 -4.89
CA GLU A 127 -25.13 -12.08 -3.69
C GLU A 127 -26.16 -11.25 -2.93
N SER A 128 -25.86 -9.97 -2.66
CA SER A 128 -26.79 -9.07 -1.97
C SER A 128 -28.08 -8.89 -2.76
N PHE A 129 -27.99 -8.72 -4.08
CA PHE A 129 -29.17 -8.62 -4.94
C PHE A 129 -29.98 -9.92 -4.91
N THR A 130 -29.32 -11.07 -4.99
CA THR A 130 -29.97 -12.39 -4.98
C THR A 130 -30.71 -12.65 -3.67
N ILE A 131 -30.15 -12.21 -2.54
CA ILE A 131 -30.73 -12.43 -1.20
C ILE A 131 -31.81 -11.37 -0.88
N LYS A 132 -31.56 -10.10 -1.17
CA LYS A 132 -32.39 -8.97 -0.73
C LYS A 132 -33.32 -8.41 -1.82
N ALA A 133 -33.14 -8.82 -3.07
CA ALA A 133 -33.78 -8.26 -4.28
C ALA A 133 -33.42 -6.79 -4.59
N TYR A 134 -32.44 -6.20 -3.89
CA TYR A 134 -31.89 -4.88 -4.19
C TYR A 134 -30.44 -4.75 -3.70
N VAL A 135 -29.73 -3.76 -4.24
CA VAL A 135 -28.41 -3.34 -3.79
C VAL A 135 -28.42 -1.83 -3.65
N MET A 136 -27.89 -1.32 -2.54
CA MET A 136 -27.76 0.10 -2.26
C MET A 136 -26.37 0.39 -1.72
N ASP A 137 -25.74 1.45 -2.22
CA ASP A 137 -24.48 1.97 -1.68
C ASP A 137 -24.83 3.02 -0.60
N ASP A 138 -25.16 2.53 0.59
CA ASP A 138 -25.68 3.35 1.70
C ASP A 138 -24.72 4.48 2.10
N GLU A 139 -23.41 4.20 2.13
CA GLU A 139 -22.39 5.17 2.51
C GLU A 139 -22.31 6.32 1.51
N ARG A 140 -22.26 6.02 0.21
CA ARG A 140 -22.32 7.03 -0.84
C ARG A 140 -23.62 7.83 -0.81
N LEU A 141 -24.74 7.18 -0.52
CA LEU A 141 -26.05 7.82 -0.44
C LEU A 141 -26.09 8.85 0.70
N LYS A 142 -25.61 8.48 1.90
CA LYS A 142 -25.49 9.38 3.05
C LYS A 142 -24.60 10.57 2.73
N ASN A 143 -23.56 10.34 1.95
CA ASN A 143 -22.51 11.31 1.61
C ASN A 143 -22.80 12.11 0.32
N GLY A 144 -24.07 12.28 -0.05
CA GLY A 144 -24.48 13.16 -1.14
C GLY A 144 -24.11 12.68 -2.54
N GLY A 145 -23.83 11.39 -2.71
CA GLY A 145 -23.50 10.76 -3.99
C GLY A 145 -22.01 10.48 -4.23
N SER A 146 -21.15 10.82 -3.26
CA SER A 146 -19.69 10.64 -3.33
C SER A 146 -19.19 9.86 -2.12
N VAL A 147 -18.17 9.01 -2.31
CA VAL A 147 -17.45 8.37 -1.19
C VAL A 147 -16.22 9.19 -0.79
N PHE A 148 -15.73 10.06 -1.69
CA PHE A 148 -14.56 10.91 -1.47
C PHE A 148 -14.97 12.31 -1.03
N THR A 149 -15.73 12.40 0.05
CA THR A 149 -16.12 13.68 0.62
C THR A 149 -14.97 14.37 1.32
N ARG A 150 -15.17 15.64 1.68
CA ARG A 150 -14.23 16.36 2.53
C ARG A 150 -14.02 15.62 3.87
N GLU A 151 -15.09 15.10 4.45
CA GLU A 151 -15.05 14.32 5.68
C GLU A 151 -14.20 13.05 5.52
N TYR A 152 -14.30 12.34 4.38
CA TYR A 152 -13.44 11.19 4.09
C TYR A 152 -11.95 11.55 4.16
N PHE A 153 -11.53 12.66 3.54
CA PHE A 153 -10.13 13.07 3.55
C PHE A 153 -9.69 13.64 4.90
N GLU A 154 -10.59 14.30 5.64
CA GLU A 154 -10.34 14.72 7.02
C GLU A 154 -10.15 13.50 7.94
N GLU A 155 -10.92 12.42 7.77
CA GLU A 155 -10.71 11.16 8.45
C GLU A 155 -9.38 10.49 8.07
N GLN A 156 -9.04 10.44 6.77
CA GLN A 156 -7.75 9.88 6.36
C GLN A 156 -6.58 10.66 6.96
N LEU A 157 -6.66 11.99 6.95
CA LEU A 157 -5.68 12.86 7.57
C LEU A 157 -5.55 12.58 9.08
N GLN A 158 -6.67 12.42 9.77
CA GLN A 158 -6.68 12.08 11.19
C GLN A 158 -6.04 10.71 11.47
N ARG A 159 -6.36 9.68 10.66
CA ARG A 159 -5.74 8.34 10.76
C ARG A 159 -4.23 8.41 10.57
N VAL A 160 -3.75 9.15 9.56
CA VAL A 160 -2.30 9.33 9.33
C VAL A 160 -1.62 10.00 10.52
N ARG A 161 -2.26 11.01 11.13
CA ARG A 161 -1.73 11.69 12.33
C ARG A 161 -1.68 10.77 13.54
N GLU A 162 -2.69 9.95 13.75
CA GLU A 162 -2.70 8.93 14.82
C GLU A 162 -1.57 7.91 14.63
N ILE A 163 -1.35 7.45 13.39
CA ILE A 163 -0.23 6.57 13.05
C ILE A 163 1.12 7.24 13.37
N ARG A 164 1.25 8.53 13.03
CA ARG A 164 2.47 9.32 13.31
C ARG A 164 2.74 9.39 14.81
N LEU A 165 1.73 9.71 15.61
CA LEU A 165 1.84 9.85 17.07
C LEU A 165 2.07 8.52 17.81
N SER A 166 1.75 7.40 17.17
CA SER A 166 1.91 6.08 17.78
C SER A 166 3.38 5.74 18.14
N GLU A 167 3.63 5.13 19.29
CA GLU A 167 4.94 4.57 19.66
C GLU A 167 5.19 3.17 19.06
N ARG A 168 4.30 2.71 18.16
CA ARG A 168 4.41 1.43 17.47
C ARG A 168 5.69 1.33 16.64
N LYS A 169 6.08 0.08 16.34
CA LYS A 169 7.26 -0.25 15.53
C LYS A 169 7.19 0.47 14.17
N PHE A 170 8.33 0.98 13.70
CA PHE A 170 8.41 1.80 12.47
C PHE A 170 7.72 1.18 11.26
N TYR A 171 7.95 -0.11 11.01
CA TYR A 171 7.36 -0.84 9.88
C TYR A 171 5.84 -1.04 10.04
N GLN A 172 5.31 -1.10 11.27
CA GLN A 172 3.87 -1.15 11.50
C GLN A 172 3.19 0.15 11.08
N LYS A 173 3.87 1.30 11.23
CA LYS A 173 3.33 2.57 10.73
C LYS A 173 3.14 2.55 9.22
N ILE A 174 4.09 1.98 8.48
CA ILE A 174 3.98 1.86 7.02
C ILE A 174 2.83 0.91 6.62
N THR A 175 2.65 -0.20 7.33
CA THR A 175 1.51 -1.10 7.09
C THR A 175 0.17 -0.47 7.47
N ASP A 176 0.14 0.34 8.53
CA ASP A 176 -1.06 1.07 8.95
C ASP A 176 -1.44 2.13 7.90
N ILE A 177 -0.46 2.78 7.25
CA ILE A 177 -0.71 3.66 6.10
C ILE A 177 -1.28 2.87 4.91
N TYR A 178 -0.69 1.72 4.59
CA TYR A 178 -1.20 0.87 3.52
C TYR A 178 -2.66 0.46 3.75
N ALA A 179 -3.05 0.23 5.00
CA ALA A 179 -4.43 -0.08 5.38
C ALA A 179 -5.42 1.08 5.21
N THR A 180 -4.95 2.32 4.96
CA THR A 180 -5.81 3.46 4.60
C THR A 180 -6.24 3.44 3.13
N ALA A 181 -5.74 2.50 2.32
CA ALA A 181 -6.11 2.37 0.92
C ALA A 181 -7.63 2.20 0.74
N VAL A 182 -8.15 2.83 -0.32
CA VAL A 182 -9.58 2.76 -0.70
C VAL A 182 -10.02 1.32 -1.00
N ASP A 183 -9.13 0.53 -1.60
CA ASP A 183 -9.36 -0.87 -1.98
C ASP A 183 -8.69 -1.86 -1.02
N TYR A 184 -8.40 -1.45 0.22
CA TYR A 184 -7.72 -2.29 1.20
C TYR A 184 -8.46 -3.62 1.45
N ASP A 185 -7.74 -4.72 1.27
CA ASP A 185 -8.22 -6.08 1.56
C ASP A 185 -7.11 -6.87 2.25
N VAL A 186 -7.32 -7.19 3.53
CA VAL A 186 -6.36 -7.96 4.35
C VAL A 186 -6.13 -9.38 3.82
N THR A 187 -7.11 -9.95 3.10
CA THR A 187 -7.03 -11.30 2.54
C THR A 187 -6.31 -11.32 1.19
N ALA A 188 -6.12 -10.16 0.56
CA ALA A 188 -5.47 -10.04 -0.75
C ALA A 188 -4.02 -10.53 -0.71
N GLN A 189 -3.62 -11.21 -1.79
CA GLN A 189 -2.23 -11.66 -1.93
C GLN A 189 -1.25 -10.48 -1.98
N ALA A 190 -1.68 -9.36 -2.57
CA ALA A 190 -0.94 -8.10 -2.57
C ALA A 190 -0.59 -7.63 -1.16
N THR A 191 -1.58 -7.61 -0.25
CA THR A 191 -1.39 -7.22 1.16
C THR A 191 -0.44 -8.15 1.89
N LYS A 192 -0.60 -9.46 1.71
CA LYS A 192 0.32 -10.46 2.29
C LYS A 192 1.76 -10.25 1.81
N ARG A 193 1.95 -10.02 0.50
CA ARG A 193 3.26 -9.71 -0.10
C ARG A 193 3.83 -8.41 0.45
N PHE A 194 3.02 -7.36 0.54
CA PHE A 194 3.44 -6.06 1.05
C PHE A 194 3.89 -6.16 2.51
N PHE A 195 3.10 -6.78 3.39
CA PHE A 195 3.45 -6.94 4.81
C PHE A 195 4.68 -7.82 5.02
N ALA A 196 4.88 -8.84 4.18
CA ALA A 196 6.06 -9.69 4.25
C ALA A 196 7.34 -8.97 3.80
N THR A 197 7.25 -8.00 2.89
CA THR A 197 8.42 -7.39 2.24
C THR A 197 8.78 -6.00 2.79
N VAL A 198 7.82 -5.27 3.38
CA VAL A 198 8.03 -3.88 3.84
C VAL A 198 9.20 -3.77 4.82
N GLN A 199 9.33 -4.70 5.77
CA GLN A 199 10.42 -4.69 6.73
C GLN A 199 11.77 -4.83 6.01
N ASN A 200 11.89 -5.79 5.09
CA ASN A 200 13.13 -6.03 4.36
C ASN A 200 13.51 -4.86 3.44
N LYS A 201 12.53 -4.21 2.79
CA LYS A 201 12.77 -3.00 1.99
C LYS A 201 13.36 -1.86 2.82
N LEU A 202 12.83 -1.62 4.03
CA LEU A 202 13.33 -0.57 4.91
C LEU A 202 14.73 -0.89 5.44
N HIS A 203 14.99 -2.13 5.85
CA HIS A 203 16.33 -2.56 6.28
C HIS A 203 17.34 -2.42 5.14
N TRP A 204 17.00 -2.87 3.92
CA TRP A 204 17.87 -2.75 2.76
C TRP A 204 18.20 -1.30 2.43
N ALA A 205 17.20 -0.41 2.46
CA ALA A 205 17.39 1.00 2.19
C ALA A 205 18.35 1.70 3.19
N ILE A 206 18.48 1.19 4.41
CA ILE A 206 19.32 1.81 5.45
C ILE A 206 20.74 1.27 5.42
N HIS A 207 20.91 -0.04 5.29
CA HIS A 207 22.20 -0.70 5.51
C HIS A 207 22.47 -1.88 4.55
N GLY A 208 21.71 -1.99 3.45
CA GLY A 208 21.98 -2.96 2.38
C GLY A 208 21.83 -4.44 2.76
N GLN A 209 21.06 -4.73 3.81
CA GLN A 209 20.79 -6.09 4.28
C GLN A 209 19.29 -6.23 4.59
N THR A 210 18.74 -7.42 4.38
CA THR A 210 17.41 -7.79 4.89
C THR A 210 17.43 -7.98 6.41
N ALA A 211 16.26 -8.03 7.04
CA ALA A 211 16.18 -8.27 8.49
C ALA A 211 16.85 -9.60 8.91
N ALA A 212 16.70 -10.63 8.09
CA ALA A 212 17.31 -11.94 8.33
C ALA A 212 18.83 -11.89 8.19
N GLU A 213 19.35 -11.19 7.17
CA GLU A 213 20.80 -11.02 6.98
C GLU A 213 21.45 -10.22 8.10
N VAL A 214 20.79 -9.17 8.61
CA VAL A 214 21.26 -8.42 9.78
C VAL A 214 21.44 -9.34 10.98
N ILE A 215 20.41 -10.13 11.30
CA ILE A 215 20.45 -11.07 12.42
C ILE A 215 21.59 -12.08 12.19
N TYR A 216 21.67 -12.68 11.01
CA TYR A 216 22.65 -13.71 10.71
C TYR A 216 24.10 -13.19 10.76
N HIS A 217 24.36 -12.00 10.23
CA HIS A 217 25.71 -11.44 10.18
C HIS A 217 26.16 -10.75 11.48
N ARG A 218 25.22 -10.27 12.30
CA ARG A 218 25.55 -9.49 13.51
C ARG A 218 25.43 -10.27 14.81
N ALA A 219 24.62 -11.33 14.86
CA ALA A 219 24.52 -12.21 16.03
C ALA A 219 25.81 -13.02 16.19
N ASP A 220 26.54 -12.73 17.28
CA ASP A 220 27.87 -13.29 17.52
C ASP A 220 28.14 -13.37 19.03
N ALA A 221 28.26 -14.57 19.58
CA ALA A 221 28.44 -14.82 21.00
C ALA A 221 29.75 -14.28 21.59
N GLU A 222 30.75 -14.00 20.75
CA GLU A 222 32.04 -13.46 21.19
C GLU A 222 31.98 -11.94 21.43
N LYS A 223 30.97 -11.26 20.89
CA LYS A 223 30.77 -9.82 21.08
C LYS A 223 30.03 -9.50 22.39
N PRO A 224 30.27 -8.31 22.97
CA PRO A 224 29.44 -7.81 24.07
C PRO A 224 27.95 -7.84 23.68
N HIS A 225 27.11 -8.37 24.57
CA HIS A 225 25.66 -8.50 24.36
C HIS A 225 25.28 -9.20 23.04
N MET A 226 26.13 -10.08 22.53
CA MET A 226 25.97 -10.75 21.24
C MET A 226 25.95 -9.83 20.00
N GLY A 227 26.45 -8.59 20.13
CA GLY A 227 26.33 -7.57 19.10
C GLY A 227 25.01 -6.80 19.11
N LEU A 228 24.10 -7.08 20.06
CA LEU A 228 22.89 -6.29 20.27
C LEU A 228 23.25 -4.88 20.76
N GLN A 229 22.57 -3.88 20.18
CA GLN A 229 22.64 -2.47 20.58
C GLN A 229 21.48 -2.11 21.51
N SER A 230 20.35 -2.82 21.41
CA SER A 230 19.19 -2.65 22.31
C SER A 230 18.50 -3.99 22.55
N TRP A 231 17.90 -4.17 23.73
CA TRP A 231 17.09 -5.34 24.09
C TRP A 231 16.10 -4.94 25.19
N LYS A 232 15.16 -5.84 25.53
CA LYS A 232 14.04 -5.48 26.43
C LYS A 232 14.51 -4.94 27.79
N ASP A 233 15.54 -5.56 28.37
CA ASP A 233 16.04 -5.21 29.70
C ASP A 233 17.33 -4.36 29.63
N ALA A 234 17.63 -3.73 28.50
CA ALA A 234 18.83 -2.91 28.32
C ALA A 234 18.83 -1.65 29.23
N PRO A 235 20.00 -1.13 29.63
CA PRO A 235 21.35 -1.68 29.39
C PRO A 235 21.83 -2.66 30.47
N HIS A 236 21.07 -2.88 31.54
CA HIS A 236 21.56 -3.55 32.75
C HIS A 236 21.05 -4.98 32.97
N GLY A 237 19.98 -5.38 32.27
CA GLY A 237 19.40 -6.71 32.36
C GLY A 237 19.95 -7.68 31.31
N LYS A 238 19.58 -8.94 31.46
CA LYS A 238 20.05 -10.04 30.61
C LYS A 238 19.44 -9.95 29.21
N VAL A 239 20.25 -10.28 28.21
CA VAL A 239 19.75 -10.62 26.88
C VAL A 239 18.89 -11.88 26.99
N GLN A 240 17.71 -11.86 26.39
CA GLN A 240 16.80 -12.99 26.34
C GLN A 240 16.77 -13.62 24.94
N LYS A 241 16.36 -14.89 24.88
CA LYS A 241 16.26 -15.63 23.61
C LYS A 241 15.34 -14.95 22.58
N PHE A 242 14.30 -14.25 23.02
CA PHE A 242 13.42 -13.53 22.09
C PHE A 242 14.03 -12.23 21.57
N ASP A 243 15.03 -11.65 22.25
CA ASP A 243 15.68 -10.42 21.80
C ASP A 243 16.61 -10.67 20.61
N VAL A 244 17.26 -11.84 20.57
CA VAL A 244 18.25 -12.17 19.52
C VAL A 244 17.62 -12.42 18.14
N ALA A 245 16.30 -12.68 18.10
CA ALA A 245 15.56 -12.92 16.86
C ALA A 245 14.98 -11.62 16.25
N VAL A 246 15.28 -10.45 16.82
CA VAL A 246 14.72 -9.17 16.37
C VAL A 246 15.81 -8.32 15.70
N ALA A 247 15.72 -8.15 14.38
CA ALA A 247 16.73 -7.42 13.60
C ALA A 247 17.01 -5.99 14.10
N LYS A 248 15.96 -5.26 14.54
CA LYS A 248 16.09 -3.89 15.07
C LYS A 248 17.09 -3.79 16.23
N ASN A 249 17.22 -4.86 17.00
CA ASN A 249 18.03 -4.88 18.20
C ASN A 249 19.53 -4.87 17.88
N TYR A 250 19.92 -5.18 16.64
CA TYR A 250 21.30 -5.14 16.14
C TYR A 250 21.65 -3.87 15.37
N LEU A 251 20.72 -2.92 15.27
CA LEU A 251 20.95 -1.66 14.56
C LEU A 251 21.62 -0.65 15.47
N ASP A 252 22.63 0.05 14.95
CA ASP A 252 23.28 1.13 15.68
C ASP A 252 22.41 2.40 15.77
N GLU A 253 22.84 3.38 16.56
CA GLU A 253 22.10 4.62 16.78
C GLU A 253 21.88 5.41 15.48
N ASN A 254 22.85 5.40 14.57
CA ASN A 254 22.76 6.10 13.28
C ASN A 254 21.77 5.39 12.34
N GLU A 255 21.84 4.07 12.22
CA GLU A 255 20.89 3.26 11.45
C GLU A 255 19.46 3.42 11.98
N MET A 256 19.28 3.40 13.30
CA MET A 256 17.99 3.65 13.94
C MET A 256 17.47 5.06 13.66
N ALA A 257 18.33 6.08 13.75
CA ALA A 257 17.96 7.45 13.44
C ALA A 257 17.57 7.61 11.96
N GLN A 258 18.32 7.00 11.04
CA GLN A 258 18.00 7.01 9.61
C GLN A 258 16.70 6.28 9.29
N LEU A 259 16.42 5.16 9.95
CA LEU A 259 15.18 4.41 9.78
C LEU A 259 13.99 5.25 10.26
N SER A 260 14.13 5.88 11.42
CA SER A 260 13.12 6.79 11.98
C SER A 260 12.84 7.97 11.04
N ARG A 261 13.88 8.60 10.49
CA ARG A 261 13.76 9.69 9.52
C ARG A 261 13.07 9.25 8.22
N LEU A 262 13.44 8.09 7.68
CA LEU A 262 12.83 7.55 6.46
C LEU A 262 11.32 7.29 6.65
N VAL A 263 10.95 6.65 7.77
CA VAL A 263 9.54 6.38 8.09
C VAL A 263 8.76 7.68 8.31
N SER A 264 9.36 8.65 9.02
CA SER A 264 8.73 9.95 9.25
C SER A 264 8.46 10.70 7.95
N ALA A 265 9.46 10.75 7.05
CA ALA A 265 9.31 11.38 5.74
C ALA A 265 8.28 10.67 4.86
N TYR A 266 8.15 9.35 4.94
CA TYR A 266 7.08 8.64 4.24
C TYR A 266 5.68 8.97 4.82
N LEU A 267 5.57 9.16 6.13
CA LEU A 267 4.33 9.62 6.76
C LEU A 267 3.96 11.05 6.33
N ASP A 268 4.94 11.93 6.14
CA ASP A 268 4.71 13.28 5.59
C ASP A 268 4.10 13.21 4.18
N ILE A 269 4.59 12.28 3.35
CA ILE A 269 4.00 12.04 2.02
C ILE A 269 2.56 11.57 2.17
N ALA A 270 2.29 10.64 3.07
CA ALA A 270 0.93 10.15 3.26
C ALA A 270 -0.03 11.25 3.74
N GLU A 271 0.45 12.15 4.61
CA GLU A 271 -0.29 13.32 5.06
C GLU A 271 -0.56 14.30 3.91
N ASP A 272 0.43 14.57 3.06
CA ASP A 272 0.28 15.41 1.86
C ASP A 272 -0.79 14.86 0.91
N MET A 273 -0.81 13.54 0.68
CA MET A 273 -1.82 12.90 -0.17
C MET A 273 -3.25 13.13 0.37
N ALA A 274 -3.44 12.96 1.68
CA ALA A 274 -4.73 13.23 2.32
C ALA A 274 -5.11 14.71 2.23
N MET A 275 -4.19 15.62 2.52
CA MET A 275 -4.42 17.08 2.44
C MET A 275 -4.78 17.54 1.03
N ARG A 276 -4.15 16.95 0.01
CA ARG A 276 -4.40 17.25 -1.40
C ARG A 276 -5.63 16.55 -1.97
N HIS A 277 -6.37 15.83 -1.13
CA HIS A 277 -7.56 15.08 -1.51
C HIS A 277 -7.25 14.07 -2.63
N ILE A 278 -6.11 13.39 -2.52
CA ILE A 278 -5.70 12.35 -3.46
C ILE A 278 -5.94 11.00 -2.78
N PRO A 279 -6.96 10.22 -3.21
CA PRO A 279 -7.15 8.87 -2.72
C PRO A 279 -5.96 7.98 -3.10
N MET A 280 -5.79 6.90 -2.36
CA MET A 280 -4.69 5.96 -2.56
C MET A 280 -5.23 4.54 -2.61
N THR A 281 -4.82 3.77 -3.62
CA THR A 281 -5.03 2.32 -3.65
C THR A 281 -3.88 1.58 -2.97
N MET A 282 -4.08 0.30 -2.68
CA MET A 282 -3.03 -0.60 -2.21
C MET A 282 -1.80 -0.57 -3.13
N GLN A 283 -2.05 -0.60 -4.44
CA GLN A 283 -1.01 -0.52 -5.46
C GLN A 283 -0.31 0.85 -5.46
N ASP A 284 -1.06 1.95 -5.31
CA ASP A 284 -0.48 3.29 -5.26
C ASP A 284 0.48 3.43 -4.07
N TRP A 285 0.13 2.88 -2.90
CA TRP A 285 1.02 2.86 -1.74
C TRP A 285 2.27 2.02 -1.98
N GLU A 286 2.15 0.83 -2.58
CA GLU A 286 3.31 -0.01 -2.89
C GLU A 286 4.27 0.67 -3.86
N VAL A 287 3.75 1.23 -4.96
CA VAL A 287 4.55 1.94 -5.96
C VAL A 287 5.18 3.19 -5.37
N ARG A 288 4.44 3.95 -4.55
CA ARG A 288 4.93 5.18 -3.93
C ARG A 288 6.01 4.90 -2.90
N LEU A 289 5.92 3.83 -2.12
CA LEU A 289 6.99 3.41 -1.21
C LEU A 289 8.28 3.10 -1.96
N ASN A 290 8.20 2.34 -3.06
CA ASN A 290 9.39 2.00 -3.85
C ASN A 290 10.02 3.27 -4.46
N ARG A 291 9.22 4.13 -5.10
CA ARG A 291 9.70 5.39 -5.68
C ARG A 291 10.28 6.33 -4.64
N PHE A 292 9.70 6.36 -3.44
CA PHE A 292 10.21 7.17 -2.35
C PHE A 292 11.59 6.70 -1.90
N ILE A 293 11.79 5.39 -1.73
CA ILE A 293 13.10 4.83 -1.39
C ILE A 293 14.12 5.15 -2.51
N GLU A 294 13.77 4.93 -3.77
CA GLU A 294 14.65 5.25 -4.92
C GLU A 294 15.02 6.74 -4.97
N ALA A 295 14.06 7.64 -4.73
CA ALA A 295 14.27 9.09 -4.73
C ALA A 295 15.17 9.59 -3.58
N THR A 296 15.44 8.75 -2.58
CA THR A 296 16.38 9.05 -1.48
C THR A 296 17.80 8.54 -1.76
N ASP A 297 18.12 8.22 -3.02
CA ASP A 297 19.39 7.63 -3.47
C ASP A 297 19.72 6.31 -2.75
N ARG A 298 18.68 5.54 -2.41
CA ARG A 298 18.79 4.25 -1.74
C ARG A 298 18.35 3.13 -2.66
N GLU A 299 19.04 2.01 -2.57
CA GLU A 299 18.66 0.82 -3.32
C GLU A 299 17.35 0.25 -2.78
N VAL A 300 16.46 -0.17 -3.69
CA VAL A 300 15.26 -0.94 -3.35
C VAL A 300 15.58 -2.41 -3.52
N LEU A 301 15.31 -3.19 -2.48
CA LEU A 301 15.42 -4.64 -2.53
C LEU A 301 14.52 -5.21 -3.65
N GLN A 302 15.16 -5.86 -4.64
CA GLN A 302 14.49 -6.48 -5.78
C GLN A 302 14.24 -7.99 -5.61
N ASP A 303 14.91 -8.62 -4.64
CA ASP A 303 14.84 -10.06 -4.37
C ASP A 303 14.44 -10.37 -2.91
N ALA A 304 14.46 -11.64 -2.52
CA ALA A 304 14.07 -12.06 -1.17
C ALA A 304 15.21 -11.96 -0.13
N GLY A 305 16.39 -11.49 -0.52
CA GLY A 305 17.64 -11.63 0.23
C GLY A 305 18.26 -13.02 0.09
N LYS A 306 19.44 -13.20 0.69
CA LYS A 306 20.23 -14.44 0.63
C LYS A 306 19.97 -15.38 1.81
N VAL A 307 19.41 -14.87 2.90
CA VAL A 307 19.22 -15.62 4.16
C VAL A 307 17.74 -15.66 4.51
N THR A 308 17.22 -16.85 4.81
CA THR A 308 15.84 -17.01 5.26
C THR A 308 15.69 -16.64 6.73
N ALA A 309 14.49 -16.21 7.13
CA ALA A 309 14.18 -15.90 8.53
C ALA A 309 14.43 -17.08 9.47
N GLU A 310 14.18 -18.31 9.00
CA GLU A 310 14.42 -19.54 9.78
C GLU A 310 15.91 -19.78 10.03
N ILE A 311 16.76 -19.64 9.00
CA ILE A 311 18.21 -19.79 9.12
C ILE A 311 18.77 -18.71 10.05
N ALA A 312 18.37 -17.45 9.85
CA ALA A 312 18.81 -16.34 10.69
C ALA A 312 18.43 -16.55 12.17
N LYS A 313 17.19 -16.98 12.43
CA LYS A 313 16.72 -17.27 13.79
C LYS A 313 17.48 -18.43 14.42
N ALA A 314 17.67 -19.54 13.69
CA ALA A 314 18.41 -20.69 14.20
C ALA A 314 19.86 -20.33 14.54
N HIS A 315 20.51 -19.55 13.68
CA HIS A 315 21.87 -19.03 13.93
C HIS A 315 21.91 -18.18 15.20
N ALA A 316 21.05 -17.16 15.32
CA ALA A 316 21.03 -16.28 16.49
C ALA A 316 20.70 -17.02 17.79
N GLU A 317 19.79 -17.99 17.76
CA GLU A 317 19.49 -18.83 18.92
C GLU A 317 20.68 -19.72 19.29
N SER A 318 21.42 -20.25 18.31
CA SER A 318 22.64 -21.03 18.58
C SER A 318 23.75 -20.19 19.20
N GLU A 319 23.94 -18.96 18.73
CA GLU A 319 24.87 -18.00 19.34
C GLU A 319 24.42 -17.62 20.76
N PHE A 320 23.10 -17.51 20.98
CA PHE A 320 22.55 -17.20 22.29
C PHE A 320 22.86 -18.28 23.32
N GLU A 321 22.76 -19.56 22.96
CA GLU A 321 23.10 -20.65 23.88
C GLU A 321 24.58 -20.62 24.29
N LYS A 322 25.48 -20.21 23.39
CA LYS A 322 26.91 -20.01 23.73
C LYS A 322 27.10 -18.80 24.67
N TYR A 323 26.48 -17.67 24.32
CA TYR A 323 26.59 -16.43 25.08
C TYR A 323 25.96 -16.51 26.47
N ARG A 324 24.84 -17.24 26.62
CA ARG A 324 24.12 -17.37 27.91
C ARG A 324 25.04 -17.85 29.03
N ILE A 325 25.95 -18.78 28.74
CA ILE A 325 26.93 -19.29 29.72
C ILE A 325 27.87 -18.17 30.19
N VAL A 326 28.35 -17.34 29.26
CA VAL A 326 29.22 -16.20 29.57
C VAL A 326 28.45 -15.12 30.34
N GLN A 327 27.25 -14.80 29.89
CA GLN A 327 26.36 -13.83 30.53
C GLN A 327 26.01 -14.25 31.97
N ASP A 328 25.61 -15.49 32.19
CA ASP A 328 25.23 -15.96 33.53
C ASP A 328 26.41 -15.95 34.52
N ARG A 329 27.63 -16.15 34.03
CA ARG A 329 28.85 -16.04 34.84
C ARG A 329 29.20 -14.60 35.20
N LEU A 330 28.96 -13.66 34.30
CA LEU A 330 29.34 -12.26 34.45
C LEU A 330 28.20 -11.37 34.99
N PHE A 331 26.98 -11.89 35.09
CA PHE A 331 25.82 -11.11 35.50
C PHE A 331 25.85 -10.79 36.99
N GLU A 332 25.84 -9.50 37.31
CA GLU A 332 25.66 -8.99 38.67
C GLU A 332 24.24 -8.46 38.83
N SER A 333 23.50 -9.01 39.80
CA SER A 333 22.14 -8.58 40.09
C SER A 333 22.12 -7.20 40.79
N ASP A 334 20.96 -6.55 40.80
CA ASP A 334 20.80 -5.27 41.52
C ASP A 334 21.12 -5.40 43.01
N PHE A 335 20.86 -6.58 43.60
CA PHE A 335 21.25 -6.88 44.98
C PHE A 335 22.77 -6.92 45.15
N ASP A 336 23.49 -7.56 44.24
CA ASP A 336 24.97 -7.64 44.28
C ASP A 336 25.60 -6.25 44.12
N ARG A 337 24.99 -5.39 43.30
CA ARG A 337 25.43 -3.99 43.10
C ARG A 337 25.19 -3.14 44.35
N LEU A 338 24.03 -3.29 44.99
CA LEU A 338 23.69 -2.58 46.23
C LEU A 338 24.65 -2.93 47.37
N LEU A 339 24.98 -4.22 47.54
CA LEU A 339 25.97 -4.66 48.54
C LEU A 339 27.34 -4.00 48.30
N LYS A 340 27.83 -4.00 47.06
CA LYS A 340 29.11 -3.35 46.71
C LYS A 340 29.12 -1.83 46.92
N GLN A 341 27.98 -1.15 46.76
CA GLN A 341 27.86 0.28 47.07
C GLN A 341 27.90 0.52 48.57
N THR A 342 27.18 -0.28 49.35
CA THR A 342 27.14 -0.18 50.82
C THR A 342 28.52 -0.48 51.43
N ASP A 343 29.25 -1.45 50.88
CA ASP A 343 30.63 -1.76 51.31
C ASP A 343 31.64 -0.64 50.97
N LYS A 344 31.41 0.12 49.91
CA LYS A 344 32.22 1.30 49.56
C LYS A 344 31.91 2.51 50.44
N GLU A 345 30.64 2.71 50.83
CA GLU A 345 30.23 3.79 51.73
C GLU A 345 30.66 3.53 53.17
N ASN A 346 30.62 2.28 53.63
CA ASN A 346 31.08 1.89 54.98
C ASN A 346 32.60 1.75 55.11
N GLY A 347 33.34 1.83 54.01
CA GLY A 347 34.80 1.75 53.95
C GLY A 347 35.53 3.09 53.75
N SER A 348 34.83 4.22 53.81
CA SER A 348 35.39 5.59 53.67
C SER A 348 35.48 6.34 54.99
#